data_AF-A0A8C9EBR9-F1
#
_entry.id   AF-A0A8C9EBR9-F1
#
_cell.length_a   1.000
_cell.length_b   1.000
_cell.length_c   1.000
_cell.angle_alpha   90.00
_cell.angle_beta   90.00
_cell.angle_gamma   90.00
#
_symmetry.space_group_name_H-M   'P 1'
#
loop_
_entity.id
_entity.type
_entity.pdbx_description
1 polymer ?
#
loop_
_entity_poly.entity_id
_entity_poly.type
_entity_poly.pdbx_seq_one_letter_code
_entity_poly.pdbx_strand_id
1 'polypeptide(L)'
;VYATSYKERLFNGTQVKVPMGVEVEGMNILGLVVFAIIFGVALRKLGPEGELLIRFFNSFNDATMVLVSWIMWYAPVGILFLVAGKIVEMEDVGMLFASLGKYTLCCLLGHAIHGLLVLPFIYFFFTRKNPYRFLWGIVTPLATAFGTSSSSATLPLMMKCVEEKNGVAKHISRFILPIGATVNMDGAALFQCVAAVFIAQLNQRSLDFVKIITILVTATASSVGAAGIPAGGVLTLAIILEAISLPVHDISLILAVDWLVDRSCTVLNVEGDAFGAGLLQNYVDRTESRSSVPELIHVKSEAPLAALPDHTEEGNPLLKRCPGPAGDADTCEKESVM
;
A
#
# COMPACT_ATOMS: atom_id res chain seq x y z
N VAL A 1 -24.10 -0.33 -16.78
CA VAL A 1 -22.91 -0.94 -17.45
C VAL A 1 -23.16 -1.07 -18.95
N TYR A 2 -22.14 -0.93 -19.80
CA TYR A 2 -22.28 -1.24 -21.24
C TYR A 2 -22.08 -2.75 -21.46
N ALA A 3 -23.07 -3.42 -22.05
CA ALA A 3 -22.94 -4.80 -22.49
C ALA A 3 -23.12 -4.91 -24.00
N THR A 4 -22.45 -5.90 -24.58
CA THR A 4 -22.68 -6.29 -25.97
C THR A 4 -23.72 -7.39 -25.98
N SER A 5 -24.89 -7.10 -26.54
CA SER A 5 -25.91 -8.11 -26.83
C SER A 5 -25.86 -8.46 -28.31
N TYR A 6 -26.30 -9.67 -28.67
CA TYR A 6 -26.33 -10.11 -30.06
C TYR A 6 -27.76 -10.12 -30.54
N LYS A 7 -28.03 -9.42 -31.64
CA LYS A 7 -29.29 -9.52 -32.37
C LYS A 7 -29.06 -10.27 -33.67
N GLU A 8 -29.89 -11.27 -33.92
CA GLU A 8 -29.91 -11.93 -35.21
C GLU A 8 -30.58 -11.01 -36.24
N ARG A 9 -29.84 -10.68 -37.30
CA ARG A 9 -30.37 -10.00 -38.47
C ARG A 9 -30.25 -10.92 -39.67
N LEU A 10 -31.30 -10.97 -40.47
CA LEU A 10 -31.27 -11.66 -41.75
C LEU A 10 -30.56 -10.77 -42.77
N PHE A 11 -29.45 -11.25 -43.33
CA PHE A 11 -28.70 -10.56 -44.37
C PHE A 11 -28.52 -11.54 -45.55
N ASN A 12 -29.09 -11.21 -46.71
CA ASN A 12 -29.06 -12.04 -47.93
C ASN A 12 -29.46 -13.52 -47.71
N GLY A 13 -30.47 -13.79 -46.88
CA GLY A 13 -30.97 -15.14 -46.60
C GLY A 13 -30.19 -15.92 -45.54
N THR A 14 -29.05 -15.40 -45.07
CA THR A 14 -28.28 -15.95 -43.94
C THR A 14 -28.60 -15.20 -42.65
N GLN A 15 -28.82 -15.93 -41.56
CA GLN A 15 -28.91 -15.33 -40.22
C GLN A 15 -27.51 -14.95 -39.74
N VAL A 16 -27.29 -13.66 -39.47
CA VAL A 16 -26.03 -13.13 -38.97
C VAL A 16 -26.25 -12.57 -37.58
N LYS A 17 -25.42 -12.97 -36.61
CA LYS A 17 -25.39 -12.38 -35.26
C LYS A 17 -24.63 -11.07 -35.32
N VAL A 18 -25.33 -9.96 -35.11
CA VAL A 18 -24.75 -8.62 -35.10
C VAL A 18 -24.65 -8.13 -33.65
N PRO A 19 -23.46 -7.69 -33.19
CA PRO A 19 -23.33 -7.10 -31.86
C PRO A 19 -24.06 -5.74 -31.82
N MET A 20 -24.81 -5.51 -30.76
CA MET A 20 -25.43 -4.23 -30.43
C MET A 20 -25.02 -3.83 -29.01
N GLY A 21 -24.61 -2.59 -28.85
CA GLY A 21 -24.41 -2.00 -27.52
C GLY A 21 -25.75 -1.78 -26.85
N VAL A 22 -25.89 -2.31 -25.65
CA VAL A 22 -27.04 -2.07 -24.77
C VAL A 22 -26.53 -1.63 -23.42
N GLU A 23 -27.20 -0.63 -22.84
CA GLU A 23 -27.02 -0.29 -21.44
C GLU A 23 -27.82 -1.29 -20.60
N VAL A 24 -27.12 -1.95 -19.68
CA VAL A 24 -27.72 -2.85 -18.68
C VAL A 24 -27.59 -2.22 -17.31
N GLU A 25 -28.59 -2.47 -16.46
CA GLU A 25 -28.59 -2.07 -15.06
C GLU A 25 -27.35 -2.63 -14.34
N GLY A 26 -26.69 -1.78 -13.56
CA GLY A 26 -25.48 -2.10 -12.83
C GLY A 26 -24.47 -0.96 -12.83
N MET A 27 -23.70 -0.85 -11.75
CA MET A 27 -22.68 0.18 -11.56
C MET A 27 -21.38 -0.19 -12.28
N ASN A 28 -20.85 0.71 -13.12
CA ASN A 28 -19.56 0.50 -13.80
C ASN A 28 -18.39 0.90 -12.89
N ILE A 29 -18.09 0.05 -11.91
CA ILE A 29 -17.05 0.31 -10.91
C ILE A 29 -15.67 0.45 -11.55
N LEU A 30 -15.32 -0.41 -12.53
CA LEU A 30 -14.04 -0.32 -13.23
C LEU A 30 -13.87 1.04 -13.93
N GLY A 31 -14.92 1.53 -14.59
CA GLY A 31 -14.92 2.86 -15.20
C GLY A 31 -14.73 3.98 -14.18
N LEU A 32 -15.37 3.89 -13.02
CA LEU A 32 -15.23 4.86 -11.92
C LEU A 32 -13.81 4.87 -11.35
N VAL A 33 -13.19 3.71 -11.16
CA VAL A 33 -11.79 3.59 -10.69
C VAL A 33 -10.83 4.23 -11.69
N VAL A 34 -10.95 3.91 -12.98
CA VAL A 34 -10.11 4.49 -14.02
C VAL A 34 -10.27 6.01 -14.09
N PHE A 35 -11.51 6.50 -14.05
CA PHE A 35 -11.81 7.93 -14.00
C PHE A 35 -11.17 8.60 -12.77
N ALA A 36 -11.34 8.03 -11.58
CA ALA A 36 -10.81 8.58 -10.34
C ALA A 36 -9.27 8.67 -10.35
N ILE A 37 -8.58 7.66 -10.90
CA ILE A 37 -7.12 7.67 -11.04
C ILE A 37 -6.67 8.80 -11.98
N ILE A 38 -7.26 8.90 -13.17
CA ILE A 38 -6.93 9.94 -14.15
C ILE A 38 -7.23 11.33 -13.57
N PHE A 39 -8.37 11.48 -12.90
CA PHE A 39 -8.78 12.73 -12.29
C PHE A 39 -7.84 13.15 -11.14
N GLY A 40 -7.43 12.20 -10.29
CA GLY A 40 -6.44 12.46 -9.23
C GLY A 40 -5.08 12.92 -9.79
N VAL A 41 -4.62 12.29 -10.90
CA VAL A 41 -3.39 12.73 -11.59
C VAL A 41 -3.55 14.13 -12.20
N ALA A 42 -4.72 14.44 -12.76
CA ALA A 42 -5.03 15.77 -13.28
C ALA A 42 -4.99 16.83 -12.17
N LEU A 43 -5.68 16.60 -11.04
CA LEU A 43 -5.65 17.51 -9.88
C LEU A 43 -4.23 17.76 -9.36
N ARG A 44 -3.40 16.71 -9.31
CA ARG A 44 -1.98 16.85 -8.93
C ARG A 44 -1.21 17.75 -9.91
N LYS A 45 -1.51 17.68 -11.21
CA LYS A 45 -0.86 18.54 -12.23
C LYS A 45 -1.29 20.00 -12.16
N LEU A 46 -2.48 20.31 -11.63
CA LEU A 46 -2.93 21.69 -11.44
C LEU A 46 -2.17 22.42 -10.32
N GLY A 47 -1.42 21.69 -9.48
CA GLY A 47 -0.64 22.28 -8.39
C GLY A 47 -1.53 23.04 -7.40
N PRO A 48 -1.25 24.31 -7.08
CA PRO A 48 -1.99 25.05 -6.05
C PRO A 48 -3.47 25.26 -6.38
N GLU A 49 -3.85 25.30 -7.66
CA GLU A 49 -5.26 25.44 -8.06
C GLU A 49 -6.07 24.17 -7.76
N GLY A 50 -5.42 23.00 -7.75
CA GLY A 50 -6.06 21.71 -7.44
C GLY A 50 -6.25 21.44 -5.94
N GLU A 51 -5.58 22.21 -5.07
CA GLU A 51 -5.49 21.96 -3.63
C GLU A 51 -6.87 21.98 -2.94
N LEU A 52 -7.76 22.90 -3.35
CA LEU A 52 -9.12 22.99 -2.80
C LEU A 52 -9.91 21.70 -3.04
N LEU A 53 -9.85 21.15 -4.25
CA LEU A 53 -10.55 19.91 -4.60
C LEU A 53 -9.92 18.70 -3.91
N ILE A 54 -8.59 18.64 -3.83
CA ILE A 54 -7.90 17.56 -3.11
C ILE A 54 -8.34 17.54 -1.64
N ARG A 55 -8.38 18.70 -0.98
CA ARG A 55 -8.86 18.82 0.41
C ARG A 55 -10.32 18.43 0.56
N PHE A 56 -11.17 18.84 -0.37
CA PHE A 56 -12.58 18.44 -0.38
C PHE A 56 -12.73 16.92 -0.44
N PHE A 57 -12.06 16.24 -1.38
CA PHE A 57 -12.15 14.79 -1.52
C PHE A 57 -11.58 14.04 -0.32
N ASN A 58 -10.49 14.53 0.27
CA ASN A 58 -9.93 13.94 1.49
C ASN A 58 -10.91 14.05 2.67
N SER A 59 -11.46 15.24 2.94
CA SER A 59 -12.46 15.42 4.00
C SER A 59 -13.73 14.60 3.77
N PHE A 60 -14.14 14.47 2.50
CA PHE A 60 -15.29 13.63 2.12
C PHE A 60 -15.02 12.14 2.35
N ASN A 61 -13.81 11.67 2.02
CA ASN A 61 -13.37 10.31 2.31
C ASN A 61 -13.35 10.05 3.82
N ASP A 62 -12.81 10.96 4.62
CA ASP A 62 -12.77 10.83 6.09
C ASP A 62 -14.18 10.73 6.69
N ALA A 63 -15.12 11.57 6.23
CA ALA A 63 -16.52 11.48 6.63
C ALA A 63 -17.16 10.14 6.23
N THR A 64 -16.83 9.62 5.05
CA THR A 64 -17.30 8.31 4.57
C THR A 64 -16.77 7.18 5.46
N MET A 65 -15.53 7.25 5.92
CA MET A 65 -14.94 6.25 6.83
C MET A 65 -15.62 6.20 8.20
N VAL A 66 -16.11 7.35 8.70
CA VAL A 66 -16.93 7.37 9.92
C VAL A 66 -18.24 6.61 9.71
N LEU A 67 -18.91 6.79 8.56
CA LEU A 67 -20.13 6.05 8.22
C LEU A 67 -19.87 4.54 8.10
N VAL A 68 -18.78 4.15 7.42
CA VAL A 68 -18.37 2.74 7.33
C VAL A 68 -18.15 2.17 8.72
N SER A 69 -17.50 2.91 9.62
CA SER A 69 -17.28 2.47 11.01
C SER A 69 -18.60 2.19 11.74
N TRP A 70 -19.61 3.04 11.59
CA TRP A 70 -20.94 2.80 12.18
C TRP A 70 -21.64 1.57 11.60
N ILE A 71 -21.50 1.33 10.29
CA ILE A 71 -22.02 0.11 9.65
C ILE A 71 -21.30 -1.12 10.21
N MET A 72 -19.98 -1.06 10.43
CA MET A 72 -19.21 -2.18 10.99
C MET A 72 -19.60 -2.48 12.45
N TRP A 73 -20.04 -1.48 13.22
CA TRP A 73 -20.64 -1.73 14.54
C TRP A 73 -21.96 -2.51 14.47
N TYR A 74 -22.76 -2.31 13.40
CA TYR A 74 -23.99 -3.06 13.14
C TYR A 74 -23.74 -4.44 12.50
N ALA A 75 -22.60 -4.60 11.81
CA ALA A 75 -22.28 -5.80 11.06
C ALA A 75 -22.44 -7.13 11.83
N PRO A 76 -22.05 -7.28 13.12
CA PRO A 76 -22.23 -8.54 13.85
C PRO A 76 -23.67 -9.07 13.82
N VAL A 77 -24.66 -8.19 13.90
CA VAL A 77 -26.09 -8.58 13.84
C VAL A 77 -26.46 -9.03 12.43
N GLY A 78 -26.05 -8.28 11.40
CA GLY A 78 -26.32 -8.64 10.00
C GLY A 78 -25.67 -9.97 9.60
N ILE A 79 -24.43 -10.20 10.02
CA ILE A 79 -23.67 -11.42 9.74
C ILE A 79 -24.35 -12.63 10.36
N LEU A 80 -24.82 -12.51 11.61
CA LEU A 80 -25.55 -13.58 12.29
C LEU A 80 -26.74 -14.06 11.46
N PHE A 81 -27.57 -13.13 10.98
CA PHE A 81 -28.75 -13.47 10.16
C PHE A 81 -28.38 -13.95 8.75
N LEU A 82 -27.35 -13.39 8.11
CA LEU A 82 -26.91 -13.84 6.79
C LEU A 82 -26.32 -15.26 6.83
N VAL A 83 -25.48 -15.56 7.82
CA VAL A 83 -24.92 -16.90 8.03
C VAL A 83 -26.03 -17.88 8.39
N ALA A 84 -26.94 -17.52 9.31
CA ALA A 84 -28.08 -18.37 9.66
C ALA A 84 -28.98 -18.64 8.44
N GLY A 85 -29.30 -17.61 7.65
CA GLY A 85 -30.08 -17.73 6.42
C GLY A 85 -29.41 -18.65 5.41
N LYS A 86 -28.09 -18.53 5.23
CA LYS A 86 -27.35 -19.41 4.31
C LYS A 86 -27.28 -20.86 4.77
N ILE A 87 -27.13 -21.09 6.07
CA ILE A 87 -27.17 -22.46 6.63
C ILE A 87 -28.54 -23.09 6.40
N VAL A 88 -29.63 -22.31 6.49
CA VAL A 88 -31.00 -22.79 6.24
C VAL A 88 -31.26 -23.03 4.75
N GLU A 89 -30.72 -22.19 3.87
CA GLU A 89 -30.86 -22.32 2.41
C GLU A 89 -30.11 -23.55 1.86
N MET A 90 -29.03 -23.95 2.51
CA MET A 90 -28.20 -25.08 2.07
C MET A 90 -28.71 -26.41 2.60
N GLU A 91 -29.03 -27.33 1.69
CA GLU A 91 -29.53 -28.67 2.00
C GLU A 91 -28.49 -29.55 2.72
N ASP A 92 -27.19 -29.29 2.51
CA ASP A 92 -26.09 -30.04 3.13
C ASP A 92 -25.04 -29.10 3.75
N VAL A 93 -25.18 -28.91 5.06
CA VAL A 93 -24.27 -28.10 5.88
C VAL A 93 -22.84 -28.66 5.86
N GLY A 94 -22.67 -29.97 5.74
CA GLY A 94 -21.36 -30.62 5.68
C GLY A 94 -20.59 -30.27 4.42
N MET A 95 -21.25 -30.24 3.27
CA MET A 95 -20.64 -29.78 2.01
C MET A 95 -20.26 -28.30 2.04
N LEU A 96 -21.03 -27.46 2.72
CA LEU A 96 -20.73 -26.03 2.87
C LEU A 96 -19.44 -25.84 3.69
N PHE A 97 -19.33 -26.49 4.86
CA PHE A 97 -18.11 -26.44 5.67
C PHE A 97 -16.90 -27.03 4.94
N ALA A 98 -17.07 -28.10 4.17
CA ALA A 98 -16.00 -28.67 3.37
C ALA A 98 -15.52 -27.69 2.28
N SER A 99 -16.46 -26.96 1.65
CA SER A 99 -16.15 -25.95 0.63
C SER A 99 -15.44 -24.73 1.22
N LEU A 100 -15.89 -24.26 2.39
CA LEU A 100 -15.19 -23.21 3.14
C LEU A 100 -13.80 -23.65 3.60
N GLY A 101 -13.64 -24.90 4.05
CA GLY A 101 -12.33 -25.47 4.39
C GLY A 101 -11.37 -25.49 3.19
N LYS A 102 -11.87 -25.88 2.00
CA LYS A 102 -11.09 -25.80 0.74
C LYS A 102 -10.72 -24.37 0.37
N TYR A 103 -11.64 -23.43 0.55
CA TYR A 103 -11.40 -22.00 0.35
C TYR A 103 -10.29 -21.49 1.27
N THR A 104 -10.40 -21.71 2.59
CA THR A 104 -9.39 -21.30 3.57
C THR A 104 -8.03 -21.92 3.26
N LEU A 105 -7.99 -23.22 2.93
CA LEU A 105 -6.75 -23.89 2.55
C LEU A 105 -6.16 -23.29 1.26
N CYS A 106 -6.99 -22.96 0.27
CA CYS A 106 -6.56 -22.33 -0.97
C CYS A 106 -5.94 -20.94 -0.72
N CYS A 107 -6.57 -20.11 0.11
CA CYS A 107 -6.01 -18.81 0.51
C CYS A 107 -4.68 -18.96 1.25
N LEU A 108 -4.61 -19.85 2.25
CA LEU A 108 -3.39 -20.09 3.02
C LEU A 108 -2.25 -20.63 2.14
N LEU A 109 -2.58 -21.53 1.20
CA LEU A 109 -1.62 -22.05 0.24
C LEU A 109 -1.14 -20.96 -0.73
N GLY A 110 -2.04 -20.13 -1.23
CA GLY A 110 -1.70 -18.97 -2.05
C GLY A 110 -0.78 -18.01 -1.32
N HIS A 111 -1.08 -17.72 -0.05
CA HIS A 111 -0.23 -16.88 0.78
C HIS A 111 1.16 -17.49 1.01
N ALA A 112 1.21 -18.79 1.33
CA ALA A 112 2.47 -19.50 1.53
C ALA A 112 3.32 -19.55 0.25
N ILE A 113 2.72 -19.80 -0.91
CA ILE A 113 3.43 -19.78 -2.20
C ILE A 113 3.97 -18.38 -2.50
N HIS A 114 3.16 -17.34 -2.29
CA HIS A 114 3.58 -15.98 -2.59
C HIS A 114 4.72 -15.52 -1.66
N GLY A 115 4.56 -15.72 -0.35
CA GLY A 115 5.51 -15.28 0.67
C GLY A 115 6.80 -16.11 0.73
N LEU A 116 6.71 -17.44 0.56
CA LEU A 116 7.88 -18.31 0.72
C LEU A 116 8.60 -18.63 -0.60
N LEU A 117 7.94 -18.42 -1.74
CA LEU A 117 8.54 -18.70 -3.06
C LEU A 117 8.61 -17.45 -3.94
N VAL A 118 7.51 -16.75 -4.18
CA VAL A 118 7.48 -15.65 -5.17
C VAL A 118 8.30 -14.45 -4.71
N LEU A 119 8.04 -13.90 -3.51
CA LEU A 119 8.77 -12.75 -2.97
C LEU A 119 10.26 -13.06 -2.75
N PRO A 120 10.65 -14.20 -2.14
CA PRO A 120 12.04 -14.65 -2.04
C PRO A 120 12.72 -14.80 -3.40
N PHE A 121 12.03 -15.34 -4.40
CA PHE A 121 12.56 -15.49 -5.76
C PHE A 121 12.85 -14.13 -6.40
N ILE A 122 11.91 -13.17 -6.30
CA ILE A 122 12.11 -11.80 -6.78
C ILE A 122 13.32 -11.17 -6.06
N TYR A 123 13.38 -11.26 -4.74
CA TYR A 123 14.50 -10.73 -3.96
C TYR A 123 15.84 -11.36 -4.38
N PHE A 124 15.89 -12.69 -4.52
CA PHE A 124 17.09 -13.41 -4.94
C PHE A 124 17.52 -13.02 -6.35
N PHE A 125 16.57 -12.89 -7.29
CA PHE A 125 16.88 -12.54 -8.68
C PHE A 125 17.61 -11.20 -8.81
N PHE A 126 17.17 -10.18 -8.07
CA PHE A 126 17.76 -8.84 -8.15
C PHE A 126 18.97 -8.64 -7.22
N THR A 127 18.89 -9.12 -5.97
CA THR A 127 19.95 -8.91 -4.98
C THR A 127 21.06 -9.95 -5.07
N ARG A 128 20.77 -11.16 -5.59
CA ARG A 128 21.63 -12.35 -5.55
C ARG A 128 22.09 -12.72 -4.15
N LYS A 129 21.34 -12.30 -3.11
CA LYS A 129 21.56 -12.66 -1.70
C LYS A 129 20.51 -13.66 -1.25
N ASN A 130 20.83 -14.44 -0.23
CA ASN A 130 19.90 -15.44 0.30
C ASN A 130 18.69 -14.74 0.99
N PRO A 131 17.47 -14.87 0.44
CA PRO A 131 16.27 -14.24 1.00
C PRO A 131 15.86 -14.82 2.35
N TYR A 132 16.15 -16.10 2.63
CA TYR A 132 15.75 -16.74 3.89
C TYR A 132 16.54 -16.21 5.09
N ARG A 133 17.76 -15.71 4.87
CA ARG A 133 18.53 -15.01 5.92
C ARG A 133 17.90 -13.65 6.25
N PHE A 134 17.35 -12.98 5.25
CA PHE A 134 16.61 -11.74 5.42
C PHE A 134 15.30 -12.01 6.20
N LEU A 135 14.55 -13.03 5.78
CA LEU A 135 13.35 -13.51 6.47
C LEU A 135 13.59 -13.84 7.94
N TRP A 136 14.69 -14.54 8.25
CA TRP A 136 15.05 -14.90 9.63
C TRP A 136 15.21 -13.67 10.54
N GLY A 137 15.70 -12.56 10.01
CA GLY A 137 15.84 -11.30 10.75
C GLY A 137 14.50 -10.64 11.07
N ILE A 138 13.46 -10.88 10.28
CA ILE A 138 12.12 -10.28 10.44
C ILE A 138 11.07 -11.23 11.01
N VAL A 139 11.43 -12.43 11.48
CA VAL A 139 10.46 -13.39 12.05
C VAL A 139 9.65 -12.79 13.20
N THR A 140 10.26 -11.96 14.06
CA THR A 140 9.56 -11.33 15.19
C THR A 140 8.40 -10.43 14.75
N PRO A 141 8.59 -9.43 13.87
CA PRO A 141 7.48 -8.63 13.36
C PRO A 141 6.47 -9.43 12.53
N LEU A 142 6.88 -10.46 11.78
CA LEU A 142 5.94 -11.34 11.08
C LEU A 142 5.02 -12.10 12.08
N ALA A 143 5.58 -12.62 13.17
CA ALA A 143 4.79 -13.26 14.22
C ALA A 143 3.85 -12.26 14.93
N THR A 144 4.32 -11.02 15.15
CA THR A 144 3.46 -9.96 15.67
C THR A 144 2.32 -9.63 14.71
N ALA A 145 2.58 -9.56 13.40
CA ALA A 145 1.57 -9.26 12.38
C ALA A 145 0.49 -10.34 12.31
N PHE A 146 0.89 -11.60 12.46
CA PHE A 146 -0.05 -12.71 12.59
C PHE A 146 -0.91 -12.60 13.86
N GLY A 147 -0.31 -12.17 14.97
CA GLY A 147 -1.02 -12.02 16.25
C GLY A 147 -1.99 -10.84 16.27
N THR A 148 -1.58 -9.69 15.73
CA THR A 148 -2.34 -8.44 15.76
C THR A 148 -3.33 -8.29 14.61
N SER A 149 -3.11 -8.97 13.47
CA SER A 149 -3.88 -8.79 12.24
C SER A 149 -3.88 -7.33 11.75
N SER A 150 -2.78 -6.61 11.97
CA SER A 150 -2.65 -5.21 11.58
C SER A 150 -1.23 -4.86 11.13
N SER A 151 -1.10 -4.47 9.86
CA SER A 151 0.18 -4.02 9.28
C SER A 151 0.69 -2.76 9.97
N SER A 152 -0.18 -1.78 10.21
CA SER A 152 0.18 -0.51 10.85
C SER A 152 0.63 -0.69 12.31
N ALA A 153 0.03 -1.62 13.05
CA ALA A 153 0.45 -1.93 14.42
C ALA A 153 1.86 -2.55 14.49
N THR A 154 2.30 -3.23 13.42
CA THR A 154 3.61 -3.89 13.37
C THR A 154 4.74 -3.01 12.84
N LEU A 155 4.40 -1.90 12.19
CA LEU A 155 5.34 -1.02 11.49
C LEU A 155 6.55 -0.59 12.34
N PRO A 156 6.39 -0.13 13.61
CA PRO A 156 7.53 0.29 14.42
C PRO A 156 8.51 -0.85 14.73
N LEU A 157 7.98 -2.05 15.02
CA LEU A 157 8.77 -3.25 15.28
C LEU A 157 9.47 -3.74 14.01
N MET A 158 8.79 -3.64 12.88
CA MET A 158 9.31 -4.00 11.58
C MET A 158 10.50 -3.12 11.18
N MET A 159 10.36 -1.81 11.31
CA MET A 159 11.43 -0.84 11.05
C MET A 159 12.67 -1.15 11.89
N LYS A 160 12.49 -1.41 13.19
CA LYS A 160 13.60 -1.77 14.09
C LYS A 160 14.33 -3.04 13.63
N CYS A 161 13.60 -4.11 13.32
CA CYS A 161 14.21 -5.38 12.91
C CYS A 161 14.93 -5.27 11.56
N VAL A 162 14.34 -4.57 10.60
CA VAL A 162 14.94 -4.35 9.27
C VAL A 162 16.21 -3.49 9.36
N GLU A 163 16.23 -2.48 10.22
CA GLU A 163 17.41 -1.64 10.46
C GLU A 163 18.52 -2.41 11.21
N GLU A 164 18.19 -3.06 12.33
CA GLU A 164 19.19 -3.66 13.24
C GLU A 164 19.67 -5.04 12.79
N LYS A 165 18.79 -5.90 12.27
CA LYS A 165 19.13 -7.29 11.93
C LYS A 165 19.49 -7.47 10.46
N ASN A 166 18.86 -6.71 9.57
CA ASN A 166 19.04 -6.86 8.13
C ASN A 166 19.94 -5.78 7.53
N GLY A 167 20.30 -4.75 8.31
CA GLY A 167 21.26 -3.72 7.93
C GLY A 167 20.76 -2.76 6.85
N VAL A 168 19.44 -2.57 6.73
CA VAL A 168 18.88 -1.58 5.80
C VAL A 168 19.06 -0.18 6.38
N ALA A 169 19.46 0.78 5.55
CA ALA A 169 19.69 2.15 5.96
C ALA A 169 18.38 2.80 6.46
N LYS A 170 18.48 3.55 7.56
CA LYS A 170 17.33 4.19 8.22
C LYS A 170 16.50 5.09 7.30
N HIS A 171 17.16 5.78 6.36
CA HIS A 171 16.46 6.67 5.44
C HIS A 171 15.60 5.89 4.42
N ILE A 172 15.97 4.65 4.08
CA ILE A 172 15.19 3.77 3.19
C ILE A 172 14.05 3.13 3.97
N SER A 173 14.32 2.52 5.13
CA SER A 173 13.31 1.85 5.95
C SER A 173 12.20 2.80 6.38
N ARG A 174 12.55 4.01 6.82
CA ARG A 174 11.59 5.05 7.28
C ARG A 174 10.77 5.68 6.18
N PHE A 175 11.19 5.52 4.92
CA PHE A 175 10.44 6.01 3.77
C PHE A 175 9.55 4.90 3.19
N ILE A 176 10.13 3.73 2.90
CA ILE A 176 9.43 2.66 2.19
C ILE A 176 8.42 1.92 3.07
N LEU A 177 8.76 1.57 4.31
CA LEU A 177 7.89 0.73 5.14
C LEU A 177 6.55 1.42 5.49
N PRO A 178 6.50 2.72 5.86
CA PRO A 178 5.22 3.39 6.12
C PRO A 178 4.34 3.53 4.88
N ILE A 179 4.94 3.77 3.71
CA ILE A 179 4.22 3.84 2.44
C ILE A 179 3.70 2.44 2.07
N GLY A 180 4.55 1.42 2.18
CA GLY A 180 4.24 0.02 1.91
C GLY A 180 3.05 -0.49 2.73
N ALA A 181 3.02 -0.18 4.03
CA ALA A 181 1.95 -0.61 4.93
C ALA A 181 0.54 -0.13 4.53
N THR A 182 0.44 0.83 3.61
CA THR A 182 -0.82 1.33 3.05
C THR A 182 -1.03 0.94 1.59
N VAL A 183 0.01 1.04 0.77
CA VAL A 183 -0.09 0.86 -0.69
C VAL A 183 0.07 -0.61 -1.09
N ASN A 184 0.95 -1.33 -0.42
CA ASN A 184 1.35 -2.68 -0.81
C ASN A 184 0.60 -3.74 0.01
N MET A 185 -0.60 -4.08 -0.46
CA MET A 185 -1.46 -5.08 0.17
C MET A 185 -1.61 -6.35 -0.69
N ASP A 186 -0.52 -7.07 -0.92
CA ASP A 186 -0.48 -8.30 -1.74
C ASP A 186 -1.41 -9.39 -1.20
N GLY A 187 -1.43 -9.59 0.11
CA GLY A 187 -2.32 -10.54 0.78
C GLY A 187 -3.79 -10.18 0.57
N ALA A 188 -4.13 -8.89 0.58
CA ALA A 188 -5.52 -8.45 0.38
C ALA A 188 -5.95 -8.68 -1.07
N ALA A 189 -5.07 -8.40 -2.03
CA ALA A 189 -5.34 -8.65 -3.45
C ALA A 189 -5.53 -10.15 -3.73
N LEU A 190 -4.69 -11.01 -3.13
CA LEU A 190 -4.81 -12.47 -3.25
C LEU A 190 -6.13 -12.97 -2.64
N PHE A 191 -6.42 -12.57 -1.40
CA PHE A 191 -7.67 -12.87 -0.72
C PHE A 191 -8.90 -12.47 -1.56
N GLN A 192 -8.93 -11.23 -2.05
CA GLN A 192 -10.04 -10.72 -2.86
C GLN A 192 -10.24 -11.52 -4.15
N CYS A 193 -9.15 -11.88 -4.85
CA CYS A 193 -9.22 -12.67 -6.07
C CYS A 193 -9.76 -14.09 -5.79
N VAL A 194 -9.24 -14.76 -4.77
CA VAL A 194 -9.68 -16.13 -4.41
C VAL A 194 -11.13 -16.10 -3.94
N ALA A 195 -11.53 -15.14 -3.10
CA ALA A 195 -12.90 -15.00 -2.60
C ALA A 195 -13.89 -14.73 -3.74
N ALA A 196 -13.57 -13.84 -4.68
CA ALA A 196 -14.43 -13.55 -5.83
C ALA A 196 -14.65 -14.78 -6.73
N VAL A 197 -13.57 -15.54 -6.99
CA VAL A 197 -13.65 -16.78 -7.78
C VAL A 197 -14.42 -17.87 -7.03
N PHE A 198 -14.20 -18.00 -5.72
CA PHE A 198 -14.92 -18.94 -4.88
C PHE A 198 -16.44 -18.66 -4.87
N ILE A 199 -16.85 -17.41 -4.69
CA ILE A 199 -18.28 -17.03 -4.72
C ILE A 199 -18.89 -17.30 -6.09
N ALA A 200 -18.15 -17.07 -7.19
CA ALA A 200 -18.61 -17.43 -8.52
C ALA A 200 -18.85 -18.95 -8.65
N GLN A 201 -17.92 -19.77 -8.16
CA GLN A 201 -18.03 -21.22 -8.17
C GLN A 201 -19.17 -21.73 -7.28
N LEU A 202 -19.35 -21.14 -6.11
CA LEU A 202 -20.44 -21.47 -5.18
C LEU A 202 -21.82 -21.24 -5.83
N ASN A 203 -21.96 -20.16 -6.59
CA ASN A 203 -23.18 -19.82 -7.32
C ASN A 203 -23.28 -20.47 -8.70
N GLN A 204 -22.37 -21.38 -9.06
CA GLN A 204 -22.32 -22.04 -10.37
C GLN A 204 -22.30 -21.05 -11.54
N ARG A 205 -21.72 -19.86 -11.34
CA ARG A 205 -21.56 -18.82 -12.35
C ARG A 205 -20.23 -19.02 -13.08
N SER A 206 -20.28 -19.11 -14.40
CA SER A 206 -19.07 -19.10 -15.21
C SER A 206 -18.42 -17.71 -15.20
N LEU A 207 -17.11 -17.67 -14.98
CA LEU A 207 -16.31 -16.47 -15.13
C LEU A 207 -15.74 -16.42 -16.54
N ASP A 208 -16.19 -15.42 -17.30
CA ASP A 208 -15.63 -15.11 -18.60
C ASP A 208 -14.25 -14.45 -18.46
N PHE A 209 -13.42 -14.50 -19.51
CA PHE A 209 -12.09 -13.92 -19.52
C PHE A 209 -12.09 -12.44 -19.13
N VAL A 210 -13.09 -11.67 -19.61
CA VAL A 210 -13.25 -10.25 -19.24
C VAL A 210 -13.49 -10.10 -17.74
N LYS A 211 -14.29 -10.97 -17.12
CA LYS A 211 -14.55 -10.91 -15.68
C LYS A 211 -13.30 -11.22 -14.87
N ILE A 212 -12.46 -12.16 -15.32
CA ILE A 212 -11.18 -12.46 -14.67
C ILE A 212 -10.25 -11.25 -14.68
N ILE A 213 -10.13 -10.58 -15.83
CA ILE A 213 -9.33 -9.34 -15.94
C ILE A 213 -9.90 -8.22 -15.06
N THR A 214 -11.23 -8.06 -15.04
CA THR A 214 -11.89 -7.10 -14.14
C THR A 214 -11.59 -7.39 -12.68
N ILE A 215 -11.71 -8.66 -12.23
CA ILE A 215 -11.36 -9.06 -10.85
C ILE A 215 -9.91 -8.68 -10.55
N LEU A 216 -8.97 -9.02 -11.43
CA LEU A 216 -7.55 -8.76 -11.22
C LEU A 216 -7.27 -7.26 -11.08
N VAL A 217 -7.73 -6.44 -12.04
CA VAL A 217 -7.47 -5.00 -12.04
C VAL A 217 -8.18 -4.31 -10.87
N THR A 218 -9.43 -4.66 -10.60
CA THR A 218 -10.19 -4.06 -9.50
C THR A 218 -9.63 -4.48 -8.14
N ALA A 219 -9.21 -5.74 -7.96
CA ALA A 219 -8.56 -6.18 -6.72
C ALA A 219 -7.24 -5.45 -6.47
N THR A 220 -6.36 -5.35 -7.49
CA THR A 220 -5.10 -4.62 -7.35
C THR A 220 -5.31 -3.12 -7.11
N ALA A 221 -6.27 -2.48 -7.77
CA ALA A 221 -6.57 -1.07 -7.52
C ALA A 221 -7.19 -0.88 -6.13
N SER A 222 -8.05 -1.79 -5.71
CA SER A 222 -8.75 -1.72 -4.43
C SER A 222 -7.85 -2.03 -3.24
N SER A 223 -6.83 -2.89 -3.41
CA SER A 223 -5.88 -3.22 -2.35
C SER A 223 -5.05 -2.00 -1.93
N VAL A 224 -4.72 -1.11 -2.87
CA VAL A 224 -4.08 0.18 -2.57
C VAL A 224 -5.02 1.13 -1.80
N GLY A 225 -6.31 1.10 -2.12
CA GLY A 225 -7.33 1.97 -1.51
C GLY A 225 -7.89 1.47 -0.17
N ALA A 226 -7.52 0.27 0.27
CA ALA A 226 -8.04 -0.34 1.50
C ALA A 226 -7.35 0.18 2.78
N ALA A 227 -6.30 1.00 2.64
CA ALA A 227 -5.54 1.55 3.74
C ALA A 227 -6.42 2.34 4.72
N GLY A 228 -6.44 1.90 5.98
CA GLY A 228 -7.10 2.63 7.08
C GLY A 228 -8.60 2.38 7.24
N ILE A 229 -9.21 1.52 6.42
CA ILE A 229 -10.63 1.14 6.57
C ILE A 229 -10.76 0.01 7.60
N PRO A 230 -11.53 0.17 8.69
CA PRO A 230 -11.82 -0.94 9.61
C PRO A 230 -12.46 -2.11 8.86
N ALA A 231 -11.84 -3.29 8.90
CA ALA A 231 -12.25 -4.47 8.12
C ALA A 231 -12.47 -4.18 6.61
N GLY A 232 -11.58 -3.35 6.04
CA GLY A 232 -11.61 -2.92 4.65
C GLY A 232 -11.62 -4.04 3.60
N GLY A 233 -11.07 -5.21 3.91
CA GLY A 233 -11.06 -6.37 3.01
C GLY A 233 -12.46 -6.83 2.58
N VAL A 234 -13.45 -6.71 3.47
CA VAL A 234 -14.84 -7.12 3.23
C VAL A 234 -15.57 -6.14 2.33
N LEU A 235 -15.42 -4.85 2.60
CA LEU A 235 -16.05 -3.78 1.82
C LEU A 235 -15.50 -3.77 0.38
N THR A 236 -14.19 -3.91 0.25
CA THR A 236 -13.50 -3.95 -1.04
C THR A 236 -13.86 -5.20 -1.85
N LEU A 237 -14.08 -6.34 -1.18
CA LEU A 237 -14.64 -7.52 -1.83
C LEU A 237 -16.05 -7.28 -2.38
N ALA A 238 -16.92 -6.57 -1.65
CA ALA A 238 -18.26 -6.21 -2.14
C ALA A 238 -18.20 -5.38 -3.43
N ILE A 239 -17.29 -4.41 -3.49
CA ILE A 239 -17.04 -3.60 -4.69
C ILE A 239 -16.65 -4.49 -5.88
N ILE A 240 -15.78 -5.48 -5.65
CA ILE A 240 -15.34 -6.40 -6.73
C ILE A 240 -16.49 -7.29 -7.20
N LEU A 241 -17.28 -7.86 -6.28
CA LEU A 241 -18.42 -8.72 -6.64
C LEU A 241 -19.48 -7.96 -7.44
N GLU A 242 -19.79 -6.72 -7.03
CA GLU A 242 -20.70 -5.85 -7.75
C GLU A 242 -20.18 -5.54 -9.17
N ALA A 243 -18.86 -5.33 -9.32
CA ALA A 243 -18.23 -5.04 -10.61
C ALA A 243 -18.36 -6.18 -11.64
N ILE A 244 -18.53 -7.43 -11.17
CA ILE A 244 -18.72 -8.62 -12.02
C ILE A 244 -20.15 -9.18 -11.96
N SER A 245 -21.06 -8.43 -11.32
CA SER A 245 -22.48 -8.75 -11.13
C SER A 245 -22.70 -10.10 -10.42
N LEU A 246 -21.95 -10.34 -9.35
CA LEU A 246 -22.14 -11.49 -8.45
C LEU A 246 -22.89 -11.07 -7.18
N PRO A 247 -23.64 -12.01 -6.57
CA PRO A 247 -24.37 -11.76 -5.33
C PRO A 247 -23.43 -11.39 -4.16
N VAL A 248 -23.67 -10.23 -3.57
CA VAL A 248 -22.89 -9.70 -2.43
C VAL A 248 -23.25 -10.39 -1.11
N HIS A 249 -24.41 -11.02 -1.01
CA HIS A 249 -24.90 -11.64 0.23
C HIS A 249 -24.06 -12.85 0.68
N ASP A 250 -23.32 -13.49 -0.24
CA ASP A 250 -22.43 -14.62 0.05
C ASP A 250 -21.11 -14.19 0.71
N ILE A 251 -20.82 -12.89 0.81
CA ILE A 251 -19.67 -12.37 1.57
C ILE A 251 -19.74 -12.78 3.05
N SER A 252 -20.95 -12.94 3.59
CA SER A 252 -21.17 -13.39 4.96
C SER A 252 -20.48 -14.72 5.28
N LEU A 253 -20.40 -15.63 4.30
CA LEU A 253 -19.72 -16.92 4.42
C LEU A 253 -18.20 -16.77 4.51
N ILE A 254 -17.64 -15.84 3.73
CA ILE A 254 -16.22 -15.50 3.77
C ILE A 254 -15.87 -14.91 5.13
N LEU A 255 -16.71 -14.01 5.63
CA LEU A 255 -16.49 -13.32 6.89
C LEU A 255 -16.46 -14.27 8.10
N ALA A 256 -17.20 -15.37 8.04
CA ALA A 256 -17.19 -16.40 9.08
C ALA A 256 -15.81 -17.07 9.25
N VAL A 257 -15.01 -17.15 8.19
CA VAL A 257 -13.66 -17.77 8.18
C VAL A 257 -12.52 -16.76 8.06
N ASP A 258 -12.86 -15.47 7.93
CA ASP A 258 -11.92 -14.39 7.65
C ASP A 258 -10.90 -14.18 8.77
N TRP A 259 -11.28 -14.46 10.03
CA TRP A 259 -10.39 -14.29 11.18
C TRP A 259 -9.04 -15.03 11.01
N LEU A 260 -9.01 -16.17 10.34
CA LEU A 260 -7.77 -16.91 10.09
C LEU A 260 -7.04 -16.41 8.85
N VAL A 261 -7.78 -16.12 7.79
CA VAL A 261 -7.22 -15.70 6.50
C VAL A 261 -6.61 -14.31 6.60
N ASP A 262 -7.27 -13.38 7.30
CA ASP A 262 -6.83 -12.00 7.52
C ASP A 262 -5.46 -11.93 8.24
N ARG A 263 -5.22 -12.82 9.20
CA ARG A 263 -3.91 -12.90 9.88
C ARG A 263 -2.79 -13.27 8.93
N SER A 264 -3.01 -14.26 8.07
CA SER A 264 -2.02 -14.67 7.05
C SER A 264 -1.85 -13.62 5.95
N CYS A 265 -2.92 -12.91 5.59
CA CYS A 265 -2.90 -11.77 4.67
C CYS A 265 -2.02 -10.64 5.23
N THR A 266 -2.19 -10.29 6.51
CA THR A 266 -1.40 -9.26 7.18
C THR A 266 0.09 -9.58 7.15
N VAL A 267 0.46 -10.84 7.43
CA VAL A 267 1.86 -11.30 7.37
C VAL A 267 2.45 -11.06 5.99
N LEU A 268 1.72 -11.41 4.92
CA LEU A 268 2.19 -11.19 3.55
C LEU A 268 2.39 -9.71 3.22
N ASN A 269 1.46 -8.86 3.62
CA ASN A 269 1.55 -7.42 3.33
C ASN A 269 2.83 -6.83 3.93
N VAL A 270 3.09 -7.11 5.22
CA VAL A 270 4.29 -6.60 5.89
C VAL A 270 5.59 -7.26 5.39
N GLU A 271 5.52 -8.52 4.94
CA GLU A 271 6.65 -9.23 4.34
C GLU A 271 7.05 -8.61 3.00
N GLY A 272 6.09 -8.27 2.15
CA GLY A 272 6.33 -7.58 0.88
C GLY A 272 7.06 -6.25 1.08
N ASP A 273 6.63 -5.46 2.06
CA ASP A 273 7.25 -4.18 2.41
C ASP A 273 8.73 -4.36 2.84
N ALA A 274 8.99 -5.41 3.63
CA ALA A 274 10.32 -5.80 4.07
C ALA A 274 11.26 -6.05 2.89
N PHE A 275 10.81 -6.90 1.97
CA PHE A 275 11.58 -7.27 0.80
C PHE A 275 11.78 -6.08 -0.12
N GLY A 276 10.78 -5.21 -0.26
CA GLY A 276 10.90 -3.94 -0.98
C GLY A 276 12.00 -3.04 -0.42
N ALA A 277 12.06 -2.88 0.91
CA ALA A 277 13.11 -2.10 1.56
C ALA A 277 14.51 -2.71 1.34
N GLY A 278 14.64 -4.04 1.47
CA GLY A 278 15.90 -4.74 1.24
C GLY A 278 16.35 -4.73 -0.22
N LEU A 279 15.41 -4.77 -1.16
CA LEU A 279 15.67 -4.68 -2.60
C LEU A 279 16.18 -3.28 -2.96
N LEU A 280 15.53 -2.23 -2.44
CA LEU A 280 15.91 -0.85 -2.71
C LEU A 280 17.30 -0.53 -2.13
N GLN A 281 17.62 -1.03 -0.94
CA GLN A 281 18.97 -0.92 -0.37
C GLN A 281 20.04 -1.41 -1.35
N ASN A 282 19.85 -2.61 -1.93
CA ASN A 282 20.81 -3.17 -2.88
C ASN A 282 20.90 -2.35 -4.18
N TYR A 283 19.82 -1.66 -4.59
CA TYR A 283 19.86 -0.77 -5.74
C TYR A 283 20.65 0.51 -5.47
N VAL A 284 20.47 1.10 -4.28
CA VAL A 284 21.23 2.28 -3.84
C VAL A 284 22.72 1.95 -3.70
N ASP A 285 23.07 0.83 -3.04
CA ASP A 285 24.47 0.40 -2.87
C ASP A 285 25.21 0.21 -4.22
N ARG A 286 24.52 -0.36 -5.22
CA ARG A 286 25.08 -0.52 -6.57
C ARG A 286 25.24 0.79 -7.32
N THR A 287 24.38 1.76 -7.04
CA THR A 287 24.44 3.09 -7.67
C THR A 287 25.62 3.87 -7.09
N GLU A 288 25.76 3.90 -5.77
CA GLU A 288 26.90 4.49 -5.05
C GLU A 288 28.25 3.89 -5.51
N SER A 289 28.31 2.55 -5.65
CA SER A 289 29.50 1.85 -6.15
C SER A 289 29.82 2.13 -7.62
N ARG A 290 28.86 2.61 -8.42
CA ARG A 290 29.07 3.00 -9.83
C ARG A 290 29.45 4.47 -9.97
N SER A 291 29.00 5.33 -9.06
CA SER A 291 29.35 6.75 -9.02
C SER A 291 30.73 7.02 -8.42
N SER A 292 31.31 6.06 -7.68
CA SER A 292 32.70 6.13 -7.22
C SER A 292 33.71 5.88 -8.35
N VAL A 293 33.78 6.78 -9.33
CA VAL A 293 35.06 7.13 -9.97
C VAL A 293 35.82 7.94 -8.92
N PRO A 294 37.12 7.68 -8.65
CA PRO A 294 37.79 8.30 -7.52
C PRO A 294 37.80 9.82 -7.71
N GLU A 295 37.21 10.55 -6.78
CA GLU A 295 37.37 11.99 -6.64
C GLU A 295 38.81 12.26 -6.15
N LEU A 296 39.77 12.03 -7.05
CA LEU A 296 41.11 12.61 -6.97
C LEU A 296 40.94 14.10 -7.25
N ILE A 297 40.78 14.92 -6.21
CA ILE A 297 41.32 16.28 -6.02
C ILE A 297 40.70 16.82 -4.72
N HIS A 298 41.38 16.61 -3.59
CA HIS A 298 41.63 17.67 -2.59
C HIS A 298 42.67 17.18 -1.56
N VAL A 299 43.91 17.02 -2.03
CA VAL A 299 45.08 17.10 -1.16
C VAL A 299 45.98 18.19 -1.73
N LYS A 300 45.70 19.44 -1.36
CA LYS A 300 46.76 20.43 -1.11
C LYS A 300 46.24 21.64 -0.35
N SER A 301 47.02 21.99 0.67
CA SER A 301 47.04 23.25 1.41
C SER A 301 46.07 23.37 2.59
N GLU A 302 46.49 22.79 3.72
CA GLU A 302 46.56 23.57 4.97
C GLU A 302 47.75 23.02 5.77
N ALA A 303 48.93 23.61 5.54
CA ALA A 303 50.04 23.53 6.48
C ALA A 303 49.93 24.76 7.39
N PRO A 304 49.97 24.62 8.73
CA PRO A 304 49.92 25.76 9.64
C PRO A 304 51.21 26.57 9.52
N LEU A 305 51.11 27.86 9.19
CA LEU A 305 52.24 28.78 9.21
C LEU A 305 52.69 29.01 10.66
N ALA A 306 53.81 28.38 11.01
CA ALA A 306 54.60 28.67 12.21
C ALA A 306 55.28 30.04 12.09
N ALA A 307 55.45 30.69 13.24
CA ALA A 307 55.95 32.05 13.41
C ALA A 307 57.46 32.24 13.16
N LEU A 308 57.83 33.52 12.97
CA LEU A 308 59.12 34.23 13.18
C LEU A 308 59.87 34.70 11.91
N PRO A 309 60.72 35.77 11.95
CA PRO A 309 60.81 36.90 12.87
C PRO A 309 60.93 38.29 12.18
N ASP A 310 60.98 39.31 13.04
CA ASP A 310 61.28 40.74 12.89
C ASP A 310 62.19 41.17 11.72
N HIS A 311 61.79 42.23 11.00
CA HIS A 311 62.70 43.13 10.28
C HIS A 311 62.20 44.57 10.37
N THR A 312 63.03 45.37 11.01
CA THR A 312 63.05 46.83 11.10
C THR A 312 63.32 47.43 9.72
N GLU A 313 62.58 48.47 9.31
CA GLU A 313 63.16 49.74 8.83
C GLU A 313 62.09 50.78 8.40
N GLU A 314 62.34 51.99 8.87
CA GLU A 314 62.12 53.30 8.21
C GLU A 314 60.70 53.77 7.82
N GLY A 315 60.12 54.56 8.74
CA GLY A 315 59.94 56.00 8.47
C GLY A 315 58.84 56.42 7.49
N ASN A 316 57.66 56.76 8.03
CA ASN A 316 56.86 57.84 7.43
C ASN A 316 56.15 58.67 8.54
N PRO A 317 56.49 59.96 8.72
CA PRO A 317 56.10 60.72 9.89
C PRO A 317 54.84 61.55 9.64
N LEU A 318 53.71 60.94 9.29
CA LEU A 318 52.44 61.67 9.21
C LEU A 318 51.27 60.76 9.59
N LEU A 319 50.95 60.71 10.88
CA LEU A 319 49.60 60.86 11.44
C LEU A 319 49.66 60.67 12.96
N LYS A 320 49.62 61.79 13.68
CA LYS A 320 49.46 61.86 15.14
C LYS A 320 48.02 61.51 15.54
N ARG A 321 47.91 60.60 16.53
CA ARG A 321 47.05 60.64 17.73
C ARG A 321 45.59 61.16 17.60
N CYS A 322 44.62 60.35 18.03
CA CYS A 322 44.12 60.41 19.41
C CYS A 322 43.13 59.27 19.75
N PRO A 323 43.04 58.86 21.04
CA PRO A 323 42.17 57.77 21.51
C PRO A 323 40.96 58.23 22.34
N GLY A 324 39.92 57.38 22.36
CA GLY A 324 38.93 57.23 23.45
C GLY A 324 37.54 57.85 23.22
N PRO A 325 36.57 57.61 24.12
CA PRO A 325 36.43 56.50 25.08
C PRO A 325 35.01 55.89 25.14
N ALA A 326 34.90 54.83 25.94
CA ALA A 326 33.66 54.21 26.44
C ALA A 326 32.81 55.19 27.26
N GLY A 327 31.50 54.93 27.34
CA GLY A 327 30.57 55.60 28.24
C GLY A 327 29.19 54.97 28.20
N ASP A 328 28.79 54.43 29.35
CA ASP A 328 27.50 53.87 29.72
C ASP A 328 26.31 54.79 29.46
N ALA A 329 25.11 54.21 29.33
CA ALA A 329 24.00 54.46 30.26
C ALA A 329 22.64 53.98 29.71
N ASP A 330 22.04 53.09 30.51
CA ASP A 330 20.67 53.15 31.01
C ASP A 330 19.41 52.92 30.15
N THR A 331 18.68 51.92 30.65
CA THR A 331 17.27 51.97 31.11
C THR A 331 16.15 51.39 30.24
N CYS A 332 15.31 50.64 30.99
CA CYS A 332 13.89 50.34 30.79
C CYS A 332 13.52 49.37 29.67
N GLU A 333 12.52 48.51 29.79
CA GLU A 333 11.74 47.92 30.89
C GLU A 333 10.76 46.98 30.14
N LYS A 334 10.25 45.96 30.84
CA LYS A 334 9.01 45.20 30.58
C LYS A 334 8.98 44.01 29.59
N GLU A 335 9.03 42.83 30.21
CA GLU A 335 7.98 41.78 30.21
C GLU A 335 6.84 41.84 29.18
N SER A 336 6.63 40.71 28.48
CA SER A 336 5.42 39.85 28.50
C SER A 336 5.47 38.95 27.25
N VAL A 337 5.81 37.66 27.35
CA VAL A 337 4.86 36.54 27.43
C VAL A 337 3.61 36.73 26.57
N MET A 338 3.61 36.07 25.41
CA MET A 338 2.63 35.07 24.98
C MET A 338 3.31 34.07 24.06
#